data_AF-A0A2V8UA47-F1
#
_entry.id   AF-A0A2V8UA47-F1
#
_cell.length_a   1.000
_cell.length_b   1.000
_cell.length_c   1.000
_cell.angle_alpha   90.00
_cell.angle_beta   90.00
_cell.angle_gamma   90.00
#
_symmetry.space_group_name_H-M   'P 1'
#
loop_
_entity.id
_entity.type
_entity.pdbx_description
1 polymer ?
#
loop_
_entity_poly.entity_id
_entity_poly.type
_entity_poly.pdbx_seq_one_letter_code
_entity_poly.pdbx_strand_id
1 'polypeptide(L)'
;MNWDEIPLVFRPMAQRPPSSATLVVRTADGQKQIGAAIQREIRALDASVPVGDLETMDEQLSRVLAYPRFRAVVLGTFAGLALLLAGMGLYGVLAQSTAQRTQEFGVRMALGADSRDVLSLVVRQGMILTSAGLAAGLIIAFASTRLLASLLYGVRATDPRIWFGVSFVLLLVALVAICAPAWRAARVNPMVALRYE
;
A
#
# COMPACT_ATOMS: atom_id res chain seq x y z
N MET A 1 -16.05 -17.68 -4.99
CA MET A 1 -17.33 -18.04 -4.35
C MET A 1 -17.82 -16.78 -3.66
N ASN A 2 -18.77 -16.06 -4.27
CA ASN A 2 -19.24 -14.76 -3.78
C ASN A 2 -20.39 -15.04 -2.78
N TRP A 3 -20.20 -14.74 -1.50
CA TRP A 3 -21.20 -15.01 -0.46
C TRP A 3 -22.34 -13.97 -0.46
N ASP A 4 -22.17 -12.84 -1.17
CA ASP A 4 -23.11 -11.71 -1.17
C ASP A 4 -24.29 -11.85 -2.15
N GLU A 5 -24.21 -12.76 -3.14
CA GLU A 5 -25.25 -12.92 -4.18
C GLU A 5 -26.12 -14.17 -3.98
N ILE A 6 -25.85 -14.96 -2.92
CA ILE A 6 -26.70 -16.09 -2.57
C ILE A 6 -27.75 -15.54 -1.61
N PRO A 7 -29.06 -15.55 -1.94
CA PRO A 7 -30.09 -15.13 -1.00
C PRO A 7 -30.01 -15.99 0.27
N LEU A 8 -29.56 -15.37 1.36
CA LEU A 8 -29.44 -16.00 2.67
C LEU A 8 -30.79 -15.87 3.38
N VAL A 9 -31.40 -17.00 3.68
CA VAL A 9 -32.62 -17.06 4.48
C VAL A 9 -32.29 -17.77 5.79
N PHE A 10 -32.44 -17.08 6.91
CA PHE A 10 -32.35 -17.69 8.22
C PHE A 10 -33.63 -18.46 8.50
N ARG A 11 -33.51 -19.76 8.81
CA ARG A 11 -34.62 -20.61 9.21
C ARG A 11 -34.31 -21.29 10.54
N PRO A 12 -35.31 -21.50 11.42
CA PRO A 12 -35.12 -22.26 12.64
C PRO A 12 -34.63 -23.68 12.34
N MET A 13 -33.62 -24.14 13.07
CA MET A 13 -33.01 -25.47 12.87
C MET A 13 -34.04 -26.61 12.99
N ALA A 14 -35.04 -26.45 13.86
CA ALA A 14 -36.12 -27.41 14.05
C ALA A 14 -36.96 -27.67 12.79
N GLN A 15 -37.02 -26.73 11.84
CA GLN A 15 -37.81 -26.89 10.60
C GLN A 15 -37.11 -27.76 9.57
N ARG A 16 -35.77 -27.84 9.61
CA ARG A 16 -34.97 -28.67 8.70
C ARG A 16 -33.66 -29.06 9.40
N PRO A 17 -33.67 -30.14 10.19
CA PRO A 17 -32.47 -30.61 10.87
C PRO A 17 -31.39 -30.95 9.85
N PRO A 18 -30.21 -30.32 9.90
CA PRO A 18 -29.14 -30.63 8.98
C PRO A 18 -28.45 -31.94 9.40
N SER A 19 -27.84 -32.65 8.44
CA SER A 19 -27.05 -33.86 8.71
C SER A 19 -25.73 -33.56 9.44
N SER A 20 -25.31 -32.30 9.43
CA SER A 20 -24.18 -31.77 10.21
C SER A 20 -24.53 -30.37 10.71
N ALA A 21 -24.18 -30.04 11.94
CA ALA A 21 -24.45 -28.74 12.54
C ALA A 21 -23.14 -28.14 13.08
N THR A 22 -22.90 -26.86 12.78
CA THR A 22 -21.81 -26.10 13.38
C THR A 22 -22.36 -25.30 14.55
N LEU A 23 -21.87 -25.58 15.75
CA LEU A 23 -22.20 -24.81 16.94
C LEU A 23 -21.27 -23.61 17.05
N VAL A 24 -21.83 -22.41 16.92
CA VAL A 24 -21.08 -21.16 17.13
C VAL A 24 -21.45 -20.58 18.48
N VAL A 25 -20.47 -20.46 19.37
CA VAL A 25 -20.67 -19.93 20.73
C VAL A 25 -19.94 -18.61 20.86
N ARG A 26 -20.67 -17.56 21.26
CA ARG A 26 -20.08 -16.28 21.64
C ARG A 26 -19.77 -16.31 23.13
N THR A 27 -18.51 -16.14 23.49
CA THR A 27 -18.07 -16.06 24.90
C THR A 27 -17.66 -14.62 25.22
N ALA A 28 -17.88 -14.19 26.47
CA ALA A 28 -17.59 -12.81 26.87
C ALA A 28 -16.07 -12.52 27.03
N ASP A 29 -15.23 -13.55 27.20
CA ASP A 29 -13.84 -13.39 27.64
C ASP A 29 -12.78 -14.16 26.81
N GLY A 30 -13.06 -14.50 25.55
CA GLY A 30 -12.04 -15.09 24.66
C GLY A 30 -11.41 -16.41 25.17
N GLN A 31 -12.06 -17.07 26.15
CA GLN A 31 -11.54 -18.27 26.77
C GLN A 31 -11.59 -19.43 25.78
N LYS A 32 -10.47 -19.68 25.08
CA LYS A 32 -10.24 -20.88 24.26
C LYS A 32 -10.58 -22.19 25.01
N GLN A 33 -10.49 -22.17 26.34
CA GLN A 33 -10.75 -23.31 27.21
C GLN A 33 -12.24 -23.69 27.31
N ILE A 34 -13.17 -22.77 27.05
CA ILE A 34 -14.62 -23.09 27.05
C ILE A 34 -14.93 -24.11 25.95
N GLY A 35 -14.24 -24.03 24.81
CA GLY A 35 -14.43 -25.00 23.74
C GLY A 35 -14.12 -26.44 24.16
N ALA A 36 -13.02 -26.65 24.89
CA ALA A 36 -12.68 -27.97 25.42
C ALA A 36 -13.65 -28.47 26.51
N ALA A 37 -14.30 -27.55 27.25
CA ALA A 37 -15.36 -27.90 28.18
C ALA A 37 -16.65 -28.32 27.45
N ILE A 38 -17.06 -27.56 26.43
CA ILE A 38 -18.23 -27.89 25.58
C ILE A 38 -18.02 -29.22 24.86
N GLN A 39 -16.84 -29.45 24.29
CA GLN A 39 -16.53 -30.71 23.62
C GLN A 39 -16.57 -31.91 24.57
N ARG A 40 -16.13 -31.74 25.82
CA ARG A 40 -16.23 -32.79 26.85
C ARG A 40 -17.70 -33.09 27.17
N GLU A 41 -18.53 -32.07 27.32
CA GLU A 41 -19.95 -32.24 27.60
C GLU A 41 -20.70 -32.93 26.45
N ILE A 42 -20.41 -32.55 25.21
CA ILE A 42 -21.00 -33.19 24.02
C ILE A 42 -20.61 -34.67 23.96
N ARG A 43 -19.34 -35.01 24.22
CA ARG A 43 -18.89 -36.42 24.26
C ARG A 43 -19.51 -37.20 25.41
N ALA A 44 -19.82 -36.54 26.54
CA ALA A 44 -20.49 -37.17 27.67
C ALA A 44 -21.96 -37.48 27.37
N LEU A 45 -22.63 -36.62 26.59
CA LEU A 45 -24.00 -36.84 26.12
C LEU A 45 -24.09 -37.94 25.06
N ASP A 46 -23.19 -37.91 24.07
CA ASP A 46 -23.13 -38.90 23.00
C ASP A 46 -21.70 -39.05 22.45
N ALA A 47 -21.05 -40.16 22.80
CA ALA A 47 -19.69 -40.46 22.37
C ALA A 47 -19.59 -40.86 20.88
N SER A 48 -20.72 -41.17 20.23
CA SER A 48 -20.76 -41.57 18.82
C SER A 48 -20.74 -40.39 17.85
N VAL A 49 -20.97 -39.16 18.35
CA VAL A 49 -20.97 -37.94 17.54
C VAL A 49 -19.53 -37.47 17.27
N PRO A 50 -19.11 -37.38 15.99
CA PRO A 50 -17.82 -36.84 15.64
C PRO A 50 -17.80 -35.33 15.92
N VAL A 51 -17.08 -34.91 16.97
CA VAL A 51 -16.84 -33.48 17.22
C VAL A 51 -15.64 -33.06 16.37
N GLY A 52 -15.87 -32.15 15.42
CA GLY A 52 -14.82 -31.58 14.57
C GLY A 52 -13.77 -30.77 15.35
N ASP A 53 -12.77 -30.27 14.63
CA ASP A 53 -11.71 -29.45 15.22
C ASP A 53 -12.28 -28.18 15.84
N LEU A 54 -11.81 -27.90 17.06
CA LEU A 54 -12.20 -26.72 17.78
C LEU A 54 -11.39 -25.53 17.28
N GLU A 55 -12.00 -24.69 16.44
CA GLU A 55 -11.36 -23.47 15.94
C GLU A 55 -12.01 -22.23 16.54
N THR A 56 -11.16 -21.29 16.95
CA THR A 56 -11.63 -19.92 17.24
C THR A 56 -11.96 -19.20 15.94
N MET A 57 -12.90 -18.24 16.01
CA MET A 57 -13.21 -17.38 14.86
C MET A 57 -11.95 -16.63 14.37
N ASP A 58 -11.02 -16.29 15.26
CA ASP A 58 -9.74 -15.68 14.90
C ASP A 58 -8.83 -16.62 14.10
N GLU A 59 -8.72 -17.90 14.50
CA GLU A 59 -7.96 -18.91 13.75
C GLU A 59 -8.59 -19.15 12.38
N GLN A 60 -9.92 -19.25 12.32
CA GLN A 60 -10.65 -19.43 11.07
C GLN A 60 -10.46 -18.24 10.13
N LEU A 61 -10.56 -17.01 10.66
CA LEU A 61 -10.27 -15.78 9.91
C LEU A 61 -8.81 -15.75 9.44
N SER A 62 -7.86 -16.12 10.29
CA SER A 62 -6.44 -16.13 9.92
C SER A 62 -6.14 -17.08 8.75
N ARG A 63 -6.81 -18.24 8.72
CA ARG A 63 -6.69 -19.24 7.65
C ARG A 63 -7.27 -18.73 6.33
N VAL A 64 -8.45 -18.10 6.38
CA VAL A 64 -9.10 -17.51 5.20
C VAL A 64 -8.31 -16.31 4.67
N LEU A 65 -7.74 -15.50 5.55
CA LEU A 65 -6.99 -14.29 5.21
C LEU A 65 -5.52 -14.56 4.85
N ALA A 66 -5.00 -15.77 5.07
CA ALA A 66 -3.61 -16.12 4.78
C ALA A 66 -3.25 -15.87 3.31
N TYR A 67 -4.09 -16.31 2.38
CA TYR A 67 -3.87 -16.12 0.93
C TYR A 67 -3.95 -14.63 0.49
N PRO A 68 -4.99 -13.87 0.84
CA PRO A 68 -5.03 -12.42 0.60
C PRO A 68 -3.82 -11.69 1.19
N ARG A 69 -3.41 -12.02 2.42
CA ARG A 69 -2.26 -11.40 3.09
C ARG A 69 -0.96 -11.69 2.36
N PHE A 70 -0.73 -12.93 1.95
CA PHE A 70 0.45 -13.30 1.18
C PHE A 70 0.52 -12.51 -0.14
N ARG A 71 -0.59 -12.46 -0.89
CA ARG A 71 -0.66 -11.66 -2.13
C ARG A 71 -0.39 -10.19 -1.88
N ALA A 72 -0.97 -9.61 -0.83
CA ALA A 72 -0.75 -8.22 -0.46
C ALA A 72 0.73 -7.93 -0.12
N VAL A 73 1.41 -8.84 0.59
CA VAL A 73 2.84 -8.72 0.89
C VAL A 73 3.67 -8.77 -0.39
N VAL A 74 3.43 -9.74 -1.27
CA VAL A 74 4.18 -9.85 -2.54
C VAL A 74 3.96 -8.62 -3.42
N LEU A 75 2.71 -8.18 -3.64
CA LEU A 75 2.43 -6.94 -4.36
C LEU A 75 3.08 -5.72 -3.68
N GLY A 76 3.02 -5.66 -2.35
CA GLY A 76 3.65 -4.61 -1.55
C GLY A 76 5.16 -4.55 -1.76
N THR A 77 5.84 -5.71 -1.82
CA THR A 77 7.28 -5.75 -2.12
C THR A 77 7.59 -5.26 -3.53
N PHE A 78 6.82 -5.68 -4.55
CA PHE A 78 7.00 -5.17 -5.91
C PHE A 78 6.73 -3.66 -6.00
N ALA A 79 5.69 -3.17 -5.34
CA ALA A 79 5.38 -1.75 -5.27
C ALA A 79 6.53 -0.96 -4.60
N GLY A 80 7.09 -1.49 -3.51
CA GLY A 80 8.26 -0.90 -2.84
C GLY A 80 9.49 -0.83 -3.74
N LEU A 81 9.79 -1.90 -4.48
CA LEU A 81 10.90 -1.91 -5.44
C LEU A 81 10.67 -0.93 -6.60
N ALA A 82 9.45 -0.91 -7.16
CA ALA A 82 9.07 0.04 -8.21
C ALA A 82 9.21 1.49 -7.72
N LEU A 83 8.82 1.77 -6.48
CA LEU A 83 8.98 3.08 -5.86
C LEU A 83 10.45 3.49 -5.69
N LEU A 84 11.31 2.56 -5.28
CA LEU A 84 12.76 2.79 -5.21
C LEU A 84 13.36 3.07 -6.59
N LEU A 85 12.99 2.29 -7.60
CA LEU A 85 13.43 2.48 -8.98
C LEU A 85 12.96 3.83 -9.54
N ALA A 86 11.70 4.21 -9.28
CA ALA A 86 11.18 5.51 -9.66
C ALA A 86 11.96 6.65 -8.98
N GLY A 87 12.25 6.52 -7.68
CA GLY A 87 13.05 7.49 -6.92
C GLY A 87 14.48 7.62 -7.46
N MET A 88 15.13 6.50 -7.78
CA MET A 88 16.45 6.50 -8.42
C MET A 88 16.44 7.15 -9.81
N GLY A 89 15.41 6.88 -10.62
CA GLY A 89 15.23 7.51 -11.93
C GLY A 89 15.05 9.03 -11.81
N LEU A 90 14.21 9.48 -10.88
CA LEU A 90 13.98 10.90 -10.61
C LEU A 90 15.28 11.58 -10.13
N TYR A 91 16.02 10.94 -9.21
CA TYR A 91 17.33 11.39 -8.78
C TYR A 91 18.29 11.53 -9.96
N GLY A 92 18.40 10.52 -10.82
CA GLY A 92 19.32 10.51 -11.96
C GLY A 92 19.04 11.63 -12.95
N VAL A 93 17.77 11.82 -13.32
CA VAL A 93 17.34 12.89 -14.23
C VAL A 93 17.62 14.27 -13.64
N LEU A 94 17.32 14.48 -12.36
CA LEU A 94 17.54 15.77 -11.70
C LEU A 94 19.02 16.05 -11.45
N ALA A 95 19.78 15.05 -10.99
CA ALA A 95 21.23 15.16 -10.80
C ALA A 95 21.90 15.56 -12.12
N GLN A 96 21.53 14.91 -13.23
CA GLN A 96 22.06 15.25 -14.54
C GLN A 96 21.67 16.65 -15.00
N SER A 97 20.39 17.03 -14.84
CA SER A 97 19.91 18.39 -15.16
C SER A 97 20.63 19.47 -14.35
N THR A 98 20.86 19.23 -13.05
CA THR A 98 21.59 20.16 -12.19
C THR A 98 23.07 20.24 -12.53
N ALA A 99 23.71 19.13 -12.91
CA ALA A 99 25.12 19.09 -13.32
C ALA A 99 25.35 19.79 -14.67
N GLN A 100 24.37 19.79 -15.57
CA GLN A 100 24.44 20.57 -16.82
C GLN A 100 24.27 22.08 -16.58
N ARG A 101 23.54 22.47 -15.52
CA ARG A 101 23.25 23.88 -15.18
C ARG A 101 24.14 24.44 -14.07
N THR A 102 25.12 23.69 -13.57
CA THR A 102 25.98 24.13 -12.46
C THR A 102 26.77 25.40 -12.77
N GLN A 103 27.17 25.63 -14.04
CA GLN A 103 27.83 26.88 -14.44
C GLN A 103 26.89 28.10 -14.34
N GLU A 104 25.64 27.96 -14.78
CA GLU A 104 24.63 29.03 -14.65
C GLU A 104 24.32 29.34 -13.18
N PHE A 105 24.23 28.30 -12.34
CA PHE A 105 24.03 28.45 -10.91
C PHE A 105 25.24 29.11 -10.23
N GLY A 106 26.46 28.76 -10.64
CA GLY A 106 27.70 29.38 -10.16
C GLY A 106 27.78 30.88 -10.48
N VAL A 107 27.43 31.28 -11.70
CA VAL A 107 27.39 32.70 -12.11
C VAL A 107 26.32 33.47 -11.33
N ARG A 108 25.11 32.90 -11.14
CA ARG A 108 24.06 33.53 -10.31
C ARG A 108 24.49 33.72 -8.87
N MET A 109 25.14 32.71 -8.25
CA MET A 109 25.65 32.83 -6.89
C MET A 109 26.78 33.88 -6.79
N ALA A 110 27.65 33.98 -7.80
CA ALA A 110 28.70 35.01 -7.85
C ALA A 110 28.12 36.44 -7.98
N LEU A 111 26.95 36.58 -8.59
CA LEU A 111 26.18 37.83 -8.66
C LEU A 111 25.35 38.12 -7.40
N GLY A 112 25.45 37.29 -6.36
CA GLY A 112 24.80 37.50 -5.06
C GLY A 112 23.46 36.76 -4.87
N ALA A 113 23.11 35.82 -5.74
CA ALA A 113 21.90 35.00 -5.54
C ALA A 113 22.06 34.03 -4.35
N ASP A 114 21.02 33.91 -3.54
CA ASP A 114 20.99 33.02 -2.37
C ASP A 114 20.93 31.55 -2.84
N SER A 115 21.65 30.65 -2.15
CA SER A 115 21.61 29.20 -2.39
C SER A 115 20.19 28.63 -2.26
N ARG A 116 19.31 29.34 -1.53
CA ARG A 116 17.87 29.03 -1.41
C ARG A 116 17.10 29.19 -2.73
N ASP A 117 17.50 30.12 -3.59
CA ASP A 117 16.83 30.34 -4.88
C ASP A 117 17.12 29.19 -5.85
N VAL A 118 18.35 28.68 -5.83
CA VAL A 118 18.75 27.50 -6.62
C VAL A 118 18.01 26.26 -6.10
N LEU A 119 17.93 26.08 -4.78
CA LEU A 119 17.19 24.98 -4.16
C LEU A 119 15.69 25.02 -4.56
N SER A 120 15.05 26.19 -4.44
CA SER A 120 13.64 26.40 -4.79
C SER A 120 13.37 26.10 -6.26
N LEU A 121 14.26 26.54 -7.16
CA LEU A 121 14.13 26.29 -8.59
C LEU A 121 14.16 24.79 -8.93
N VAL A 122 15.14 24.05 -8.39
CA VAL A 122 15.30 22.61 -8.63
C VAL A 122 14.12 21.84 -8.04
N VAL A 123 13.70 22.19 -6.81
CA VAL A 123 12.53 21.58 -6.18
C VAL A 123 11.27 21.82 -7.00
N ARG A 124 11.03 23.06 -7.45
CA ARG A 124 9.86 23.40 -8.27
C ARG A 124 9.85 22.63 -9.59
N GLN A 125 10.99 22.51 -10.25
CA GLN A 125 11.09 21.77 -11.51
C GLN A 125 10.85 20.27 -11.31
N GLY A 126 11.42 19.68 -10.26
CA GLY A 126 11.16 18.29 -9.88
C GLY A 126 9.70 18.05 -9.50
N MET A 127 9.08 18.98 -8.77
CA MET A 127 7.68 18.90 -8.35
C MET A 127 6.71 19.00 -9.52
N ILE A 128 6.97 19.85 -10.52
CA ILE A 128 6.14 19.92 -11.73
C ILE A 128 6.16 18.56 -12.45
N LEU A 129 7.35 17.99 -12.69
CA LEU A 129 7.47 16.69 -13.34
C LEU A 129 6.79 15.57 -12.54
N THR A 130 6.97 15.58 -11.22
CA THR A 130 6.35 14.61 -10.30
C THR A 130 4.82 14.73 -10.32
N SER A 131 4.28 15.95 -10.26
CA SER A 131 2.83 16.18 -10.29
C SER A 131 2.18 15.74 -11.60
N ALA A 132 2.85 15.98 -12.73
CA ALA A 132 2.39 15.53 -14.04
C ALA A 132 2.40 13.99 -14.14
N GLY A 133 3.49 13.36 -13.69
CA GLY A 133 3.59 11.90 -13.61
C GLY A 133 2.55 11.28 -12.67
N LEU A 134 2.31 11.91 -11.52
CA LEU A 134 1.29 11.48 -10.56
C LEU A 134 -0.11 11.57 -11.17
N ALA A 135 -0.46 12.69 -11.79
CA ALA A 135 -1.76 12.85 -12.44
C ALA A 135 -1.99 11.80 -13.54
N ALA A 136 -0.99 11.60 -14.41
CA ALA A 136 -1.05 10.58 -15.45
C ALA A 136 -1.17 9.16 -14.86
N GLY A 137 -0.38 8.85 -13.82
CA GLY A 137 -0.41 7.56 -13.14
C GLY A 137 -1.76 7.27 -12.48
N LEU A 138 -2.39 8.27 -11.84
CA LEU A 138 -3.71 8.14 -11.23
C LEU A 138 -4.80 7.86 -12.29
N ILE A 139 -4.74 8.56 -13.43
CA ILE A 139 -5.67 8.33 -14.55
C ILE A 139 -5.53 6.90 -15.08
N ILE A 140 -4.28 6.45 -15.31
CA ILE A 140 -4.01 5.08 -15.78
C ILE A 140 -4.49 4.05 -14.77
N ALA A 141 -4.16 4.22 -13.48
CA ALA A 141 -4.59 3.32 -12.43
C ALA A 141 -6.12 3.23 -12.32
N PHE A 142 -6.82 4.35 -12.49
CA PHE A 142 -8.28 4.40 -12.45
C PHE A 142 -8.88 3.67 -13.65
N ALA A 143 -8.34 3.91 -14.86
CA ALA A 143 -8.76 3.23 -16.08
C ALA A 143 -8.52 1.71 -15.98
N SER A 144 -7.36 1.28 -15.48
CA SER A 144 -7.05 -0.13 -15.25
C SER A 144 -8.01 -0.76 -14.24
N THR A 145 -8.29 -0.09 -13.12
CA THR A 145 -9.24 -0.59 -12.12
C THR A 145 -10.62 -0.78 -12.72
N ARG A 146 -11.07 0.17 -13.55
CA ARG A 146 -12.37 0.08 -14.24
C ARG A 146 -12.41 -1.05 -15.26
N LEU A 147 -11.32 -1.25 -16.01
CA LEU A 147 -11.19 -2.36 -16.97
C LEU A 147 -11.24 -3.71 -16.24
N LEU A 148 -10.48 -3.85 -15.15
CA LEU A 148 -10.51 -5.06 -14.32
C LEU A 148 -11.90 -5.32 -13.72
N ALA A 149 -12.60 -4.28 -13.27
CA ALA A 149 -13.96 -4.42 -12.77
C ALA A 149 -14.98 -4.85 -13.84
N SER A 150 -14.71 -4.56 -15.12
CA SER A 150 -15.54 -5.05 -16.22
C SER A 150 -15.28 -6.52 -16.58
N LEU A 151 -14.10 -7.05 -16.24
CA LEU A 151 -13.68 -8.42 -16.57
C LEU A 151 -13.86 -9.39 -15.40
N LEU A 152 -13.73 -8.92 -14.16
CA LEU A 152 -13.84 -9.74 -12.94
C LEU A 152 -14.96 -9.22 -12.04
N TYR A 153 -15.89 -10.11 -11.70
CA TYR A 153 -16.89 -9.86 -10.65
C TYR A 153 -16.22 -9.63 -9.30
N GLY A 154 -16.63 -8.59 -8.58
CA GLY A 154 -16.18 -8.29 -7.21
C GLY A 154 -15.03 -7.28 -7.08
N VAL A 155 -14.52 -6.68 -8.16
CA VAL A 155 -13.52 -5.60 -8.07
C VAL A 155 -14.24 -4.27 -7.79
N ARG A 156 -14.45 -3.96 -6.52
CA ARG A 156 -14.88 -2.63 -6.04
C ARG A 156 -13.86 -2.11 -5.04
N ALA A 157 -12.86 -1.40 -5.54
CA ALA A 157 -11.81 -0.81 -4.71
C ALA A 157 -11.52 0.64 -5.15
N THR A 158 -12.52 1.51 -4.99
CA THR A 158 -12.35 2.96 -5.06
C THR A 158 -12.59 3.57 -3.68
N ASP A 159 -11.78 3.16 -2.70
CA ASP A 159 -11.74 3.84 -1.40
C ASP A 159 -10.90 5.12 -1.51
N PRO A 160 -11.49 6.32 -1.38
CA PRO A 160 -10.77 7.58 -1.49
C PRO A 160 -9.55 7.66 -0.56
N ARG A 161 -9.59 7.00 0.60
CA ARG A 161 -8.49 7.02 1.59
C ARG A 161 -7.21 6.41 1.02
N ILE A 162 -7.32 5.34 0.25
CA ILE A 162 -6.18 4.67 -0.38
C ILE A 162 -5.59 5.58 -1.46
N TRP A 163 -6.44 6.22 -2.28
CA TRP A 163 -6.00 7.15 -3.31
C TRP A 163 -5.22 8.33 -2.72
N PHE A 164 -5.75 8.97 -1.67
CA PHE A 164 -5.05 10.03 -0.96
C PHE A 164 -3.74 9.54 -0.31
N GLY A 165 -3.77 8.37 0.34
CA GLY A 165 -2.58 7.79 0.96
C GLY A 165 -1.46 7.50 -0.03
N VAL A 166 -1.79 6.90 -1.19
CA VAL A 166 -0.82 6.61 -2.25
C VAL A 166 -0.24 7.90 -2.83
N SER A 167 -1.07 8.89 -3.15
CA SER A 167 -0.60 10.19 -3.64
C SER A 167 0.33 10.88 -2.65
N PHE A 168 -0.01 10.84 -1.36
CA PHE A 168 0.81 11.43 -0.30
C PHE A 168 2.17 10.74 -0.16
N VAL A 169 2.20 9.40 -0.14
CA VAL A 169 3.45 8.62 -0.07
C VAL A 169 4.34 8.87 -1.29
N LEU A 170 3.76 8.88 -2.50
CA LEU A 170 4.51 9.16 -3.73
C LEU A 170 5.11 10.57 -3.72
N LEU A 171 4.36 11.58 -3.25
CA LEU A 171 4.87 12.94 -3.12
C LEU A 171 6.00 13.04 -2.10
N LEU A 172 5.89 12.36 -0.95
CA LEU A 172 6.93 12.36 0.08
C LEU A 172 8.22 11.73 -0.44
N VAL A 173 8.12 10.58 -1.11
CA VAL A 173 9.28 9.89 -1.71
C VAL A 173 9.91 10.75 -2.80
N ALA A 174 9.11 11.36 -3.67
CA ALA A 174 9.61 12.26 -4.69
C ALA A 174 10.33 13.45 -4.08
N LEU A 175 9.75 14.07 -3.04
CA LEU A 175 10.38 15.18 -2.32
C LEU A 175 11.76 14.79 -1.78
N VAL A 176 11.86 13.62 -1.13
CA VAL A 176 13.15 13.10 -0.62
C VAL A 176 14.15 12.88 -1.76
N ALA A 177 13.71 12.27 -2.88
CA ALA A 177 14.55 12.03 -4.04
C ALA A 177 15.02 13.33 -4.73
N ILE A 178 14.18 14.38 -4.75
CA ILE A 178 14.48 15.70 -5.32
C ILE A 178 15.39 16.52 -4.40
N CYS A 179 15.19 16.45 -3.08
CA CYS A 179 15.96 17.23 -2.12
C CYS A 179 17.45 16.83 -2.09
N ALA A 180 17.77 15.54 -2.27
CA ALA A 180 19.16 15.07 -2.27
C ALA A 180 20.07 15.75 -3.33
N PRO A 181 19.75 15.75 -4.65
CA PRO A 181 20.55 16.43 -5.67
C PRO A 181 20.47 17.95 -5.53
N ALA A 182 19.33 18.50 -5.09
CA ALA A 182 19.19 19.94 -4.89
C ALA A 182 20.07 20.47 -3.75
N TRP A 183 20.17 19.73 -2.64
CA TRP A 183 21.12 20.01 -1.56
C TRP A 183 22.57 19.87 -2.02
N ARG A 184 22.86 18.87 -2.85
CA ARG A 184 24.19 18.69 -3.43
C ARG A 184 24.56 19.88 -4.31
N ALA A 185 23.67 20.35 -5.20
CA ALA A 185 23.89 21.52 -6.04
C ALA A 185 24.10 22.81 -5.24
N ALA A 186 23.32 23.02 -4.16
CA ALA A 186 23.45 24.19 -3.29
C ALA A 186 24.74 24.21 -2.45
N ARG A 187 25.36 23.04 -2.20
CA ARG A 187 26.62 22.91 -1.46
C ARG A 187 27.87 22.89 -2.35
N VAL A 188 27.72 22.85 -3.68
CA VAL A 188 28.88 22.98 -4.58
C VAL A 188 29.44 24.38 -4.39
N ASN A 189 30.59 24.46 -3.71
CA ASN A 189 31.29 25.71 -3.44
C ASN A 189 31.59 26.45 -4.75
N PRO A 190 31.15 27.71 -4.92
CA PRO A 190 31.36 28.49 -6.16
C PRO A 190 32.85 28.67 -6.51
N MET A 191 33.75 28.51 -5.52
CA MET A 191 35.20 28.58 -5.71
C MET A 191 35.81 27.38 -6.47
N VAL A 192 35.14 26.21 -6.52
CA VAL A 192 35.65 25.05 -7.29
C VAL A 192 35.23 25.14 -8.76
N ALA A 193 34.11 25.82 -9.06
CA ALA A 193 33.62 26.01 -10.41
C ALA A 193 34.48 26.95 -11.27
N LEU A 194 35.29 27.81 -10.64
CA LEU A 194 36.24 28.70 -11.33
C LEU A 194 37.65 28.11 -11.51
N ARG A 195 37.93 26.92 -10.96
CA ARG A 195 39.29 26.33 -10.96
C ARG A 195 39.47 25.17 -11.94
N TYR A 196 38.51 24.95 -12.82
CA TYR A 196 38.67 24.12 -14.00
C TYR A 196 38.80 25.03 -15.23
N GLU A 197 39.99 25.62 -15.36
CA GLU A 197 40.67 25.79 -16.65
C GLU A 197 41.75 24.72 -16.75
#